data_AF-A0A936QPR8-F1
#
_entry.id   AF-A0A936QPR8-F1
#
_cell.length_a   1.000
_cell.length_b   1.000
_cell.length_c   1.000
_cell.angle_alpha   90.00
_cell.angle_beta   90.00
_cell.angle_gamma   90.00
#
_symmetry.space_group_name_H-M   'P 1'
#
loop_
_entity.id
_entity.type
_entity.pdbx_description
1 polymer ?
#
loop_
_entity_poly.entity_id
_entity_poly.type
_entity_poly.pdbx_seq_one_letter_code
_entity_poly.pdbx_strand_id
1 'polypeptide(L)'
;MSRTRPVFWWLLAGPVVVIAAVLIWAFPFLAITETSGGKTLVVEGWMDPGALQEAAQLAMDSGYTKVYTTGTVRSFSYYLQRKEAVEVTLHDPQPGRIAVDVSGTTGAGFYLIAGNDTLLDQAVTAQPSVFTVDAGRNVEQVRVVAWDIPMAHGTPEIYIRMLDVNGKNAHLLQRNTELIHPDGTTSPGLPTYAHSARAELMGSGLPAERIIAVPAYGDPPSRSWANAHAFSVQAKADGVTACDVATVGVHARRSRALFRTACGPGINVGVVALYDPFCTRTNWWTSWRGWYSLLKEVLGAPEAKAVRIAR
;
A
#
# COMPACT_ATOMS: atom_id res chain seq x y z
N MET A 1 -62.39 15.04 -4.71
CA MET A 1 -61.31 15.26 -3.72
C MET A 1 -60.44 14.01 -3.66
N SER A 2 -59.19 14.07 -4.09
CA SER A 2 -58.14 13.20 -3.53
C SER A 2 -56.83 14.00 -3.50
N ARG A 3 -56.39 14.31 -2.28
CA ARG A 3 -55.26 15.19 -1.98
C ARG A 3 -54.02 14.31 -1.76
N THR A 4 -53.56 13.63 -2.80
CA THR A 4 -52.34 12.79 -2.74
C THR A 4 -51.19 13.52 -3.43
N ARG A 5 -50.72 14.63 -2.85
CA ARG A 5 -49.61 15.42 -3.40
C ARG A 5 -48.49 15.92 -2.46
N PRO A 6 -48.39 15.59 -1.16
CA PRO A 6 -47.20 15.98 -0.40
C PRO A 6 -46.09 14.91 -0.38
N VAL A 7 -46.40 13.61 -0.44
CA VAL A 7 -45.41 12.53 -0.21
C VAL A 7 -44.43 12.37 -1.39
N PHE A 8 -44.89 12.61 -2.62
CA PHE A 8 -44.05 12.41 -3.82
C PHE A 8 -42.93 13.44 -3.95
N TRP A 9 -43.11 14.67 -3.46
CA TRP A 9 -42.07 15.70 -3.48
C TRP A 9 -40.93 15.42 -2.50
N TRP A 10 -41.20 14.78 -1.37
CA TRP A 10 -40.16 14.37 -0.41
C TRP A 10 -39.27 13.25 -0.95
N LEU A 11 -39.80 12.37 -1.81
CA LEU A 11 -39.03 11.29 -2.44
C LEU A 11 -37.94 11.81 -3.41
N LEU A 12 -38.14 13.00 -3.98
CA LEU A 12 -37.15 13.65 -4.86
C LEU A 12 -36.33 14.74 -4.13
N ALA A 13 -36.96 15.53 -3.26
CA ALA A 13 -36.29 16.62 -2.55
C ALA A 13 -35.34 16.11 -1.46
N GLY A 14 -35.67 15.02 -0.77
CA GLY A 14 -34.84 14.45 0.29
C GLY A 14 -33.43 14.07 -0.19
N PRO A 15 -33.29 13.25 -1.24
CA PRO A 15 -31.99 12.91 -1.82
C PRO A 15 -31.18 14.14 -2.29
N VAL A 16 -31.84 15.13 -2.89
CA VAL A 16 -31.18 16.37 -3.34
C VAL A 16 -30.63 17.18 -2.16
N VAL A 17 -31.39 17.31 -1.07
CA VAL A 17 -30.93 17.99 0.15
C VAL A 17 -29.76 17.25 0.79
N VAL A 18 -29.81 15.91 0.85
CA VAL A 18 -28.71 15.10 1.37
C VAL A 18 -27.44 15.27 0.52
N ILE A 19 -27.56 15.19 -0.81
CA ILE A 19 -26.43 15.42 -1.72
C ILE A 19 -25.88 16.84 -1.53
N ALA A 20 -26.73 17.86 -1.49
CA ALA A 20 -26.30 19.24 -1.25
C ALA A 20 -25.59 19.41 0.11
N ALA A 21 -26.10 18.80 1.18
CA ALA A 21 -25.46 18.83 2.49
C ALA A 21 -24.09 18.16 2.48
N VAL A 22 -23.97 17.03 1.78
CA VAL A 22 -22.69 16.33 1.60
C VAL A 22 -21.70 17.19 0.81
N LEU A 23 -22.14 17.87 -0.26
CA LEU A 23 -21.29 18.74 -1.10
C LEU A 23 -20.80 20.00 -0.39
N ILE A 24 -21.67 20.60 0.43
CA ILE A 24 -21.39 21.87 1.11
C ILE A 24 -20.61 21.64 2.40
N TRP A 25 -20.93 20.57 3.14
CA TRP A 25 -20.41 20.36 4.48
C TRP A 25 -19.47 19.17 4.56
N ALA A 26 -19.90 17.97 4.16
CA ALA A 26 -19.13 16.75 4.41
C ALA A 26 -17.82 16.71 3.60
N PHE A 27 -17.87 17.04 2.31
CA PHE A 27 -16.68 16.98 1.45
C PHE A 27 -15.55 17.92 1.91
N PRO A 28 -15.75 19.26 2.05
CA PRO A 28 -14.69 20.15 2.53
C PRO A 28 -14.31 19.89 3.98
N PHE A 29 -15.20 19.32 4.79
CA PHE A 29 -14.86 18.86 6.12
C PHE A 29 -13.89 17.68 6.08
N LEU A 30 -14.07 16.70 5.20
CA LEU A 30 -13.26 15.49 5.15
C LEU A 30 -11.95 15.67 4.37
N ALA A 31 -12.02 16.27 3.18
CA ALA A 31 -10.89 16.52 2.28
C ALA A 31 -10.15 17.81 2.65
N ILE A 32 -9.61 17.86 3.87
CA ILE A 32 -8.91 19.03 4.41
C ILE A 32 -7.43 19.06 4.01
N THR A 33 -6.92 20.27 3.77
CA THR A 33 -5.49 20.55 3.69
C THR A 33 -5.17 21.62 4.73
N GLU A 34 -4.44 21.23 5.76
CA GLU A 34 -4.01 22.09 6.88
C GLU A 34 -2.59 21.69 7.27
N THR A 35 -1.60 22.39 6.72
CA THR A 35 -0.18 22.08 6.93
C THR A 35 0.30 22.49 8.33
N SER A 36 1.32 21.80 8.80
CA SER A 36 1.97 21.99 10.10
C SER A 36 2.99 23.13 10.08
N GLY A 37 3.40 23.58 8.89
CA GLY A 37 4.56 24.45 8.67
C GLY A 37 5.91 23.71 8.79
N GLY A 38 5.89 22.38 8.97
CA GLY A 38 7.08 21.55 9.02
C GLY A 38 7.70 21.30 7.65
N LYS A 39 8.91 20.70 7.65
CA LYS A 39 9.63 20.29 6.45
C LYS A 39 9.64 18.77 6.23
N THR A 40 8.80 18.05 6.98
CA THR A 40 8.67 16.60 6.90
C THR A 40 7.34 16.24 6.26
N LEU A 41 7.39 15.47 5.17
CA LEU A 41 6.20 14.89 4.55
C LEU A 41 6.09 13.41 4.93
N VAL A 42 4.88 12.95 5.22
CA VAL A 42 4.57 11.54 5.45
C VAL A 42 3.60 11.07 4.39
N VAL A 43 4.02 10.18 3.51
CA VAL A 43 3.22 9.67 2.39
C VAL A 43 2.65 8.31 2.77
N GLU A 44 1.32 8.18 2.73
CA GLU A 44 0.67 6.89 2.94
C GLU A 44 0.87 5.98 1.71
N GLY A 45 1.51 4.83 1.90
CA GLY A 45 1.98 4.02 0.78
C GLY A 45 0.94 3.12 0.13
N TRP A 46 -0.30 3.10 0.65
CA TRP A 46 -1.38 2.29 0.09
C TRP A 46 -2.03 2.93 -1.15
N MET A 47 -1.72 4.21 -1.41
CA MET A 47 -2.34 5.00 -2.48
C MET A 47 -2.00 4.47 -3.88
N ASP A 48 -2.89 4.75 -4.84
CA ASP A 48 -2.67 4.42 -6.25
C ASP A 48 -1.46 5.20 -6.83
N PRO A 49 -0.79 4.69 -7.89
CA PRO A 49 0.42 5.29 -8.43
C PRO A 49 0.30 6.78 -8.77
N GLY A 50 -0.84 7.21 -9.32
CA GLY A 50 -1.08 8.63 -9.63
C GLY A 50 -1.04 9.55 -8.40
N ALA A 51 -1.54 9.09 -7.26
CA ALA A 51 -1.48 9.85 -6.01
C ALA A 51 -0.07 9.81 -5.38
N LEU A 52 0.67 8.71 -5.54
CA LEU A 52 2.08 8.64 -5.14
C LEU A 52 2.95 9.57 -6.00
N GLN A 53 2.67 9.68 -7.30
CA GLN A 53 3.31 10.65 -8.19
C GLN A 53 2.99 12.08 -7.78
N GLU A 54 1.73 12.39 -7.46
CA GLU A 54 1.33 13.70 -6.92
C GLU A 54 2.05 14.00 -5.60
N ALA A 55 2.21 13.02 -4.72
CA ALA A 55 2.95 13.17 -3.46
C ALA A 55 4.44 13.44 -3.71
N ALA A 56 5.05 12.80 -4.71
CA ALA A 56 6.42 13.08 -5.12
C ALA A 56 6.55 14.52 -5.65
N GLN A 57 5.62 14.96 -6.50
CA GLN A 57 5.60 16.32 -7.03
C GLN A 57 5.43 17.35 -5.90
N LEU A 58 4.50 17.10 -4.97
CA LEU A 58 4.33 17.92 -3.76
C LEU A 58 5.64 18.04 -2.97
N ALA A 59 6.36 16.94 -2.78
CA ALA A 59 7.64 16.93 -2.08
C ALA A 59 8.75 17.68 -2.84
N MET A 60 8.72 17.71 -4.17
CA MET A 60 9.70 18.42 -5.00
C MET A 60 9.42 19.92 -5.09
N ASP A 61 8.16 20.31 -5.26
CA ASP A 61 7.76 21.71 -5.50
C ASP A 61 7.60 22.51 -4.21
N SER A 62 7.53 21.84 -3.07
CA SER A 62 7.33 22.46 -1.76
C SER A 62 8.59 22.40 -0.90
N GLY A 63 8.59 23.14 0.22
CA GLY A 63 9.71 23.21 1.17
C GLY A 63 9.97 21.94 2.00
N TYR A 64 9.45 20.77 1.62
CA TYR A 64 9.69 19.51 2.34
C TYR A 64 11.10 19.01 2.05
N THR A 65 11.92 18.80 3.08
CA THR A 65 13.30 18.31 2.93
C THR A 65 13.44 16.83 3.23
N LYS A 66 12.50 16.25 3.98
CA LYS A 66 12.51 14.84 4.37
C LYS A 66 11.13 14.22 4.12
N VAL A 67 11.12 13.02 3.55
CA VAL A 67 9.90 12.27 3.23
C VAL A 67 9.95 10.91 3.90
N TYR A 68 8.87 10.55 4.58
CA TYR A 68 8.67 9.21 5.11
C TYR A 68 7.55 8.54 4.35
N THR A 69 7.76 7.31 3.88
CA THR A 69 6.66 6.50 3.33
C THR A 69 6.21 5.52 4.40
N THR A 70 4.89 5.34 4.56
CA THR A 70 4.33 4.44 5.58
C THR A 70 3.49 3.36 4.94
N GLY A 71 3.35 2.20 5.60
CA GLY A 71 2.55 1.13 5.03
C GLY A 71 2.79 -0.23 5.66
N THR A 72 1.71 -1.01 5.77
CA THR A 72 1.76 -2.39 6.25
C THR A 72 2.31 -3.34 5.19
N VAL A 73 2.53 -4.59 5.57
CA VAL A 73 2.81 -5.68 4.64
C VAL A 73 1.77 -5.70 3.51
N ARG A 74 2.25 -5.81 2.26
CA ARG A 74 1.41 -5.95 1.06
C ARG A 74 1.37 -7.40 0.61
N SER A 75 0.41 -7.72 -0.26
CA SER A 75 0.40 -9.01 -0.96
C SER A 75 1.75 -9.25 -1.66
N PHE A 76 2.21 -10.50 -1.64
CA PHE A 76 3.42 -10.88 -2.36
C PHE A 76 3.15 -10.82 -3.86
N SER A 77 3.68 -9.80 -4.53
CA SER A 77 3.47 -9.63 -5.96
C SER A 77 4.65 -8.97 -6.64
N TYR A 78 5.17 -9.59 -7.69
CA TYR A 78 6.35 -9.13 -8.41
C TYR A 78 6.22 -9.42 -9.91
N TYR A 79 6.69 -8.48 -10.71
CA TYR A 79 7.02 -8.74 -12.11
C TYR A 79 8.49 -9.14 -12.16
N LEU A 80 8.80 -10.25 -12.82
CA LEU A 80 10.18 -10.68 -13.04
C LEU A 80 10.46 -10.76 -14.54
N GLN A 81 11.60 -10.20 -14.94
CA GLN A 81 12.17 -10.40 -16.26
C GLN A 81 13.00 -11.67 -16.30
N ARG A 82 13.48 -12.02 -17.49
CA ARG A 82 14.36 -13.16 -17.73
C ARG A 82 15.50 -13.24 -16.73
N LYS A 83 15.65 -14.40 -16.06
CA LYS A 83 16.71 -14.67 -15.06
C LYS A 83 16.69 -13.75 -13.85
N GLU A 84 15.68 -12.91 -13.69
CA GLU A 84 15.43 -12.25 -12.41
C GLU A 84 14.83 -13.24 -11.43
N ALA A 85 15.13 -13.02 -10.15
CA ALA A 85 14.51 -13.78 -9.08
C ALA A 85 14.03 -12.85 -7.98
N VAL A 86 12.99 -13.28 -7.27
CA VAL A 86 12.68 -12.76 -5.94
C VAL A 86 13.00 -13.85 -4.93
N GLU A 87 13.81 -13.50 -3.94
CA GLU A 87 14.16 -14.38 -2.83
C GLU A 87 13.61 -13.81 -1.52
N VAL A 88 13.02 -14.69 -0.72
CA VAL A 88 12.57 -14.40 0.63
C VAL A 88 13.34 -15.27 1.59
N THR A 89 14.12 -14.66 2.47
CA THR A 89 14.68 -15.32 3.65
C THR A 89 13.69 -15.12 4.79
N LEU A 90 13.24 -16.20 5.44
CA LEU A 90 12.24 -16.16 6.51
C LEU A 90 12.87 -15.81 7.86
N HIS A 91 12.11 -15.18 8.75
CA HIS A 91 12.59 -14.86 10.10
C HIS A 91 12.72 -16.10 10.97
N ASP A 92 11.79 -17.06 10.81
CA ASP A 92 11.78 -18.38 11.45
C ASP A 92 11.48 -19.47 10.40
N PRO A 93 12.09 -20.67 10.51
CA PRO A 93 11.78 -21.80 9.64
C PRO A 93 10.28 -22.14 9.66
N GLN A 94 9.68 -22.33 8.48
CA GLN A 94 8.27 -22.67 8.34
C GLN A 94 8.06 -24.07 7.77
N PRO A 95 6.95 -24.76 8.07
CA PRO A 95 6.59 -26.00 7.38
C PRO A 95 6.58 -25.84 5.85
N GLY A 96 7.06 -26.85 5.14
CA GLY A 96 7.46 -26.76 3.74
C GLY A 96 6.36 -26.70 2.68
N ARG A 97 5.09 -26.47 3.03
CA ARG A 97 4.03 -26.31 2.04
C ARG A 97 4.11 -24.92 1.41
N ILE A 98 4.50 -24.84 0.15
CA ILE A 98 4.64 -23.58 -0.59
C ILE A 98 3.58 -23.53 -1.68
N ALA A 99 2.89 -22.40 -1.80
CA ALA A 99 1.97 -22.11 -2.90
C ALA A 99 2.41 -20.84 -3.61
N VAL A 100 2.41 -20.86 -4.95
CA VAL A 100 2.75 -19.70 -5.77
C VAL A 100 1.73 -19.54 -6.88
N ASP A 101 1.25 -18.33 -7.08
CA ASP A 101 0.28 -17.97 -8.11
C ASP A 101 0.99 -17.13 -9.18
N VAL A 102 1.15 -17.70 -10.37
CA VAL A 102 1.98 -17.12 -11.43
C VAL A 102 1.22 -17.14 -12.75
N SER A 103 1.37 -16.06 -13.50
CA SER A 103 1.02 -15.95 -14.92
C SER A 103 2.22 -15.44 -15.70
N GLY A 104 2.24 -15.59 -17.01
CA GLY A 104 3.28 -15.02 -17.84
C GLY A 104 2.99 -15.11 -19.33
N THR A 105 3.96 -14.71 -20.13
CA THR A 105 3.90 -14.80 -21.59
C THR A 105 4.15 -16.21 -22.08
N THR A 106 3.64 -16.55 -23.26
CA THR A 106 3.91 -17.85 -23.89
C THR A 106 5.41 -18.13 -23.97
N GLY A 107 5.82 -19.30 -23.49
CA GLY A 107 7.23 -19.73 -23.48
C GLY A 107 8.00 -19.33 -22.22
N ALA A 108 7.44 -18.51 -21.33
CA ALA A 108 8.00 -18.23 -20.03
C ALA A 108 7.66 -19.34 -19.02
N GLY A 109 8.43 -19.37 -17.94
CA GLY A 109 8.24 -20.25 -16.81
C GLY A 109 8.98 -19.77 -15.57
N PHE A 110 8.94 -20.58 -14.52
CA PHE A 110 9.65 -20.28 -13.29
C PHE A 110 10.22 -21.53 -12.63
N TYR A 111 11.33 -21.33 -11.92
CA TYR A 111 11.79 -22.26 -10.90
C TYR A 111 11.29 -21.79 -9.53
N LEU A 112 10.76 -22.71 -8.73
CA LEU A 112 10.58 -22.50 -7.29
C LEU A 112 11.67 -23.27 -6.56
N ILE A 113 12.49 -22.56 -5.82
CA ILE A 113 13.66 -23.11 -5.12
C ILE A 113 13.48 -22.89 -3.62
N ALA A 114 13.77 -23.90 -2.80
CA ALA A 114 13.80 -23.79 -1.35
C ALA A 114 15.14 -24.29 -0.79
N GLY A 115 15.96 -23.37 -0.30
CA GLY A 115 17.38 -23.64 -0.03
C GLY A 115 18.10 -23.98 -1.33
N ASN A 116 18.65 -25.19 -1.44
CA ASN A 116 19.38 -25.66 -2.63
C ASN A 116 18.54 -26.50 -3.59
N ASP A 117 17.28 -26.80 -3.27
CA ASP A 117 16.47 -27.71 -4.07
C ASP A 117 15.47 -26.95 -4.95
N THR A 118 15.49 -27.26 -6.24
CA THR A 118 14.44 -26.88 -7.18
C THR A 118 13.22 -27.78 -6.95
N LEU A 119 12.16 -27.20 -6.37
CA LEU A 119 10.92 -27.89 -6.05
C LEU A 119 9.92 -27.89 -7.22
N LEU A 120 9.89 -26.81 -8.00
CA LEU A 120 9.08 -26.72 -9.21
C LEU A 120 9.92 -26.17 -10.36
N ASP A 121 9.64 -26.69 -11.54
CA ASP A 121 10.05 -26.17 -12.84
C ASP A 121 8.80 -26.19 -13.73
N GLN A 122 8.20 -25.03 -13.98
CA GLN A 122 6.88 -24.93 -14.60
C GLN A 122 6.82 -23.82 -15.64
N ALA A 123 6.36 -24.18 -16.84
CA ALA A 123 5.93 -23.20 -17.82
C ALA A 123 4.63 -22.51 -17.36
N VAL A 124 4.46 -21.25 -17.74
CA VAL A 124 3.26 -20.47 -17.38
C VAL A 124 2.46 -20.06 -18.62
N THR A 125 1.20 -19.70 -18.39
CA THR A 125 0.31 -19.14 -19.41
C THR A 125 -0.12 -17.73 -19.02
N ALA A 126 -0.84 -17.06 -19.92
CA ALA A 126 -1.40 -15.74 -19.62
C ALA A 126 -2.46 -15.78 -18.51
N GLN A 127 -3.07 -16.94 -18.23
CA GLN A 127 -4.02 -17.10 -17.12
C GLN A 127 -3.28 -17.44 -15.82
N PRO A 128 -3.48 -16.66 -14.74
CA PRO A 128 -2.89 -16.97 -13.44
C PRO A 128 -3.28 -18.36 -12.95
N SER A 129 -2.28 -19.14 -12.58
CA SER A 129 -2.42 -20.51 -12.09
C SER A 129 -1.68 -20.68 -10.77
N VAL A 130 -2.31 -21.39 -9.82
CA VAL A 130 -1.71 -21.69 -8.52
C VAL A 130 -1.00 -23.03 -8.58
N PHE A 131 0.29 -23.03 -8.27
CA PHE A 131 1.11 -24.21 -8.11
C PHE A 131 1.39 -24.43 -6.62
N THR A 132 1.24 -25.65 -6.13
CA THR A 132 1.50 -26.00 -4.73
C THR A 132 2.46 -27.17 -4.65
N VAL A 133 3.44 -27.09 -3.77
CA VAL A 133 4.43 -28.15 -3.52
C VAL A 133 4.71 -28.26 -2.02
N ASP A 134 5.05 -29.46 -1.57
CA ASP A 134 5.58 -29.69 -0.22
C ASP A 134 7.07 -29.97 -0.32
N ALA A 135 7.89 -29.17 0.36
CA ALA A 135 9.34 -29.33 0.40
C ALA A 135 9.78 -30.56 1.23
N GLY A 136 8.88 -31.17 2.01
CA GLY A 136 9.18 -32.32 2.88
C GLY A 136 10.06 -31.97 4.09
N ARG A 137 10.35 -30.68 4.30
CA ARG A 137 11.17 -30.14 5.39
C ARG A 137 10.74 -28.73 5.75
N ASN A 138 11.30 -28.20 6.82
CA ASN A 138 11.16 -26.77 7.10
C ASN A 138 11.93 -25.95 6.06
N VAL A 139 11.32 -24.83 5.69
CA VAL A 139 11.80 -23.89 4.70
C VAL A 139 12.25 -22.63 5.43
N GLU A 140 13.48 -22.22 5.17
CA GLU A 140 14.08 -20.99 5.71
C GLU A 140 14.25 -19.92 4.64
N GLN A 141 14.29 -20.35 3.38
CA GLN A 141 14.51 -19.50 2.21
C GLN A 141 13.69 -20.04 1.05
N VAL A 142 12.99 -19.16 0.35
CA VAL A 142 12.24 -19.47 -0.88
C VAL A 142 12.64 -18.48 -1.95
N ARG A 143 12.91 -18.97 -3.16
CA ARG A 143 13.26 -18.18 -4.32
C ARG A 143 12.38 -18.56 -5.50
N VAL A 144 11.80 -17.57 -6.17
CA VAL A 144 11.14 -17.74 -7.46
C VAL A 144 12.02 -17.11 -8.52
N VAL A 145 12.47 -17.91 -9.49
CA VAL A 145 13.35 -17.46 -10.57
C VAL A 145 12.60 -17.56 -11.88
N ALA A 146 12.53 -16.47 -12.65
CA ALA A 146 11.95 -16.50 -13.99
C ALA A 146 12.92 -17.12 -15.00
N TRP A 147 12.41 -17.99 -15.86
CA TRP A 147 13.12 -18.52 -17.01
C TRP A 147 12.24 -18.46 -18.26
N ASP A 148 12.87 -18.47 -19.44
CA ASP A 148 12.20 -18.46 -20.73
C ASP A 148 12.73 -19.55 -21.68
N ILE A 149 11.89 -19.91 -22.64
CA ILE A 149 12.29 -20.42 -23.95
C ILE A 149 12.51 -19.18 -24.84
N PRO A 150 13.59 -19.10 -25.65
CA PRO A 150 14.03 -17.84 -26.25
C PRO A 150 12.95 -17.17 -27.11
N MET A 151 12.39 -16.04 -26.66
CA MET A 151 11.69 -15.04 -27.48
C MET A 151 11.98 -13.61 -26.97
N ALA A 152 11.60 -12.60 -27.76
CA ALA A 152 12.15 -11.24 -27.78
C ALA A 152 12.46 -10.57 -26.43
N HIS A 153 13.62 -9.91 -26.37
CA HIS A 153 14.17 -9.22 -25.20
C HIS A 153 13.29 -8.08 -24.65
N GLY A 154 13.22 -7.95 -23.32
CA GLY A 154 12.93 -6.68 -22.63
C GLY A 154 11.52 -6.48 -22.05
N THR A 155 10.66 -7.51 -22.03
CA THR A 155 9.34 -7.44 -21.37
C THR A 155 9.30 -8.35 -20.14
N PRO A 156 8.69 -7.95 -19.01
CA PRO A 156 8.48 -8.85 -17.88
C PRO A 156 7.77 -10.13 -18.35
N GLU A 157 8.38 -11.27 -18.02
CA GLU A 157 8.00 -12.56 -18.59
C GLU A 157 6.97 -13.25 -17.71
N ILE A 158 7.09 -13.05 -16.40
CA ILE A 158 6.15 -13.58 -15.42
C ILE A 158 5.70 -12.51 -14.44
N TYR A 159 4.47 -12.67 -13.98
CA TYR A 159 3.87 -11.94 -12.88
C TYR A 159 3.49 -12.93 -11.79
N ILE A 160 4.15 -12.80 -10.64
CA ILE A 160 3.80 -13.49 -9.41
C ILE A 160 2.70 -12.67 -8.74
N ARG A 161 1.52 -13.26 -8.57
CA ARG A 161 0.37 -12.64 -7.89
C ARG A 161 0.36 -12.94 -6.40
N MET A 162 0.94 -14.07 -6.00
CA MET A 162 0.99 -14.54 -4.61
C MET A 162 2.14 -15.53 -4.44
N LEU A 163 2.78 -15.49 -3.27
CA LEU A 163 3.65 -16.53 -2.73
C LEU A 163 3.31 -16.72 -1.26
N ASP A 164 2.86 -17.91 -0.91
CA ASP A 164 2.51 -18.32 0.44
C ASP A 164 3.43 -19.46 0.89
N VAL A 165 3.91 -19.36 2.14
CA VAL A 165 4.60 -20.45 2.84
C VAL A 165 3.76 -20.83 4.04
N ASN A 166 3.38 -22.11 4.12
CA ASN A 166 2.48 -22.65 5.12
C ASN A 166 1.15 -21.85 5.24
N GLY A 167 0.59 -21.46 4.09
CA GLY A 167 -0.67 -20.72 4.01
C GLY A 167 -0.61 -19.27 4.48
N LYS A 168 0.60 -18.70 4.64
CA LYS A 168 0.81 -17.30 4.97
C LYS A 168 1.63 -16.61 3.88
N ASN A 169 1.22 -15.39 3.53
CA ASN A 169 1.96 -14.50 2.64
C ASN A 169 3.44 -14.42 3.06
N ALA A 170 4.36 -14.74 2.14
CA ALA A 170 5.79 -14.79 2.41
C ALA A 170 6.36 -13.46 2.95
N HIS A 171 5.79 -12.29 2.58
CA HIS A 171 6.21 -11.00 3.14
C HIS A 171 5.91 -10.84 4.65
N LEU A 172 4.91 -11.56 5.19
CA LEU A 172 4.64 -11.58 6.62
C LEU A 172 5.68 -12.39 7.40
N LEU A 173 6.31 -13.35 6.72
CA LEU A 173 7.25 -14.31 7.30
C LEU A 173 8.71 -13.94 7.04
N GLN A 174 8.97 -12.90 6.26
CA GLN A 174 10.33 -12.54 5.89
C GLN A 174 11.14 -12.06 7.11
N ARG A 175 12.44 -12.29 7.03
CA ARG A 175 13.49 -11.44 7.57
C ARG A 175 13.97 -10.43 6.52
N ASN A 176 14.09 -10.90 5.28
CA ASN A 176 14.58 -10.11 4.15
C ASN A 176 13.90 -10.59 2.85
N THR A 177 13.69 -9.64 1.93
CA THR A 177 13.25 -9.93 0.56
C THR A 177 14.18 -9.23 -0.39
N GLU A 178 14.75 -9.96 -1.35
CA GLU A 178 15.71 -9.46 -2.33
C GLU A 178 15.24 -9.76 -3.75
N LEU A 179 15.46 -8.80 -4.63
CA LEU A 179 15.43 -9.00 -6.07
C LEU A 179 16.85 -9.28 -6.53
N ILE A 180 17.02 -10.39 -7.25
CA ILE A 180 18.28 -10.81 -7.83
C ILE A 180 18.18 -10.56 -9.33
N HIS A 181 19.11 -9.79 -9.87
CA HIS A 181 19.14 -9.41 -11.28
C HIS A 181 19.97 -10.38 -12.13
N PRO A 182 19.85 -10.35 -13.47
CA PRO A 182 20.51 -11.32 -14.35
C PRO A 182 22.04 -11.27 -14.31
N ASP A 183 22.61 -10.13 -13.89
CA ASP A 183 24.05 -9.93 -13.69
C ASP A 183 24.54 -10.41 -12.31
N GLY A 184 23.65 -10.94 -11.47
CA GLY A 184 23.93 -11.40 -10.12
C GLY A 184 23.90 -10.30 -9.06
N THR A 185 23.65 -9.05 -9.43
CA THR A 185 23.46 -7.98 -8.44
C THR A 185 22.12 -8.12 -7.73
N THR A 186 22.02 -7.56 -6.52
CA THR A 186 20.81 -7.62 -5.71
C THR A 186 20.29 -6.23 -5.39
N SER A 187 18.96 -6.08 -5.38
CA SER A 187 18.27 -4.91 -4.86
C SER A 187 17.22 -5.30 -3.81
N PRO A 188 16.85 -4.40 -2.88
CA PRO A 188 15.81 -4.69 -1.91
C PRO A 188 14.45 -4.95 -2.58
N GLY A 189 13.74 -5.98 -2.12
CA GLY A 189 12.34 -6.21 -2.47
C GLY A 189 11.40 -5.16 -1.88
N LEU A 190 10.11 -5.27 -2.21
CA LEU A 190 9.08 -4.31 -1.83
C LEU A 190 8.00 -4.94 -0.94
N PRO A 191 8.34 -5.41 0.27
CA PRO A 191 7.42 -6.24 1.02
C PRO A 191 6.26 -5.52 1.70
N THR A 192 6.36 -4.20 1.82
CA THR A 192 5.33 -3.37 2.43
C THR A 192 4.93 -2.24 1.51
N TYR A 193 3.75 -1.67 1.75
CA TYR A 193 3.31 -0.45 1.09
C TYR A 193 4.28 0.72 1.32
N ALA A 194 5.01 0.76 2.45
CA ALA A 194 6.06 1.76 2.68
C ALA A 194 7.21 1.63 1.67
N HIS A 195 7.72 0.41 1.46
CA HIS A 195 8.79 0.16 0.49
C HIS A 195 8.31 0.43 -0.94
N SER A 196 7.12 -0.06 -1.28
CA SER A 196 6.53 0.16 -2.60
C SER A 196 6.35 1.65 -2.92
N ALA A 197 5.85 2.43 -1.95
CA ALA A 197 5.70 3.87 -2.14
C ALA A 197 7.04 4.59 -2.23
N ARG A 198 8.06 4.14 -1.48
CA ARG A 198 9.41 4.70 -1.63
C ARG A 198 9.95 4.49 -3.04
N ALA A 199 9.79 3.27 -3.57
CA ALA A 199 10.20 2.97 -4.94
C ALA A 199 9.45 3.82 -5.98
N GLU A 200 8.14 4.01 -5.81
CA GLU A 200 7.33 4.85 -6.71
C GLU A 200 7.74 6.34 -6.66
N LEU A 201 7.98 6.87 -5.47
CA LEU A 201 8.47 8.25 -5.29
C LEU A 201 9.85 8.44 -5.92
N MET A 202 10.76 7.47 -5.78
CA MET A 202 12.06 7.47 -6.45
C MET A 202 11.92 7.43 -7.97
N GLY A 203 11.03 6.56 -8.49
CA GLY A 203 10.71 6.48 -9.92
C GLY A 203 10.12 7.79 -10.47
N SER A 204 9.46 8.56 -9.61
CA SER A 204 8.94 9.89 -9.92
C SER A 204 9.97 11.03 -9.78
N GLY A 205 11.25 10.71 -9.53
CA GLY A 205 12.36 11.67 -9.53
C GLY A 205 12.77 12.19 -8.14
N LEU A 206 12.13 11.76 -7.06
CA LEU A 206 12.51 12.20 -5.72
C LEU A 206 13.80 11.47 -5.25
N PRO A 207 14.85 12.19 -4.82
CA PRO A 207 16.13 11.56 -4.44
C PRO A 207 16.00 10.56 -3.29
N ALA A 208 16.68 9.42 -3.40
CA ALA A 208 16.56 8.30 -2.45
C ALA A 208 16.97 8.67 -1.02
N GLU A 209 17.93 9.58 -0.87
CA GLU A 209 18.43 10.11 0.41
C GLU A 209 17.40 10.98 1.15
N ARG A 210 16.38 11.49 0.44
CA ARG A 210 15.28 12.24 1.05
C ARG A 210 14.17 11.33 1.57
N ILE A 211 14.18 10.05 1.22
CA ILE A 211 13.03 9.14 1.45
C ILE A 211 13.40 8.00 2.40
N ILE A 212 12.71 7.95 3.54
CA ILE A 212 12.82 6.87 4.52
C ILE A 212 11.54 6.03 4.49
N ALA A 213 11.66 4.73 4.18
CA ALA A 213 10.53 3.82 4.31
C ALA A 213 10.34 3.43 5.78
N VAL A 214 9.12 3.57 6.28
CA VAL A 214 8.70 3.21 7.64
C VAL A 214 7.64 2.12 7.56
N PRO A 215 8.06 0.84 7.44
CA PRO A 215 7.13 -0.28 7.36
C PRO A 215 6.46 -0.56 8.71
N ALA A 216 5.18 -0.95 8.66
CA ALA A 216 4.48 -1.56 9.77
C ALA A 216 4.36 -3.08 9.53
N TYR A 217 5.29 -3.86 10.07
CA TYR A 217 5.30 -5.32 9.93
C TYR A 217 4.21 -6.00 10.77
N GLY A 218 3.91 -7.26 10.43
CA GLY A 218 2.87 -8.07 11.05
C GLY A 218 1.51 -7.93 10.39
N ASP A 219 0.48 -8.49 11.04
CA ASP A 219 -0.92 -8.46 10.59
C ASP A 219 -1.79 -7.72 11.63
N PRO A 220 -1.72 -6.37 11.67
CA PRO A 220 -2.38 -5.59 12.69
C PRO A 220 -3.90 -5.51 12.45
N PRO A 221 -4.72 -5.46 13.52
CA PRO A 221 -6.17 -5.32 13.39
C PRO A 221 -6.59 -3.98 12.75
N SER A 222 -5.78 -2.92 12.92
CA SER A 222 -5.92 -1.65 12.18
C SER A 222 -4.60 -1.30 11.50
N ARG A 223 -4.60 -1.35 10.17
CA ARG A 223 -3.45 -0.98 9.33
C ARG A 223 -3.15 0.52 9.43
N SER A 224 -4.18 1.37 9.47
CA SER A 224 -4.01 2.82 9.59
C SER A 224 -3.37 3.21 10.92
N TRP A 225 -3.80 2.60 12.03
CA TRP A 225 -3.15 2.82 13.33
C TRP A 225 -1.72 2.29 13.36
N ALA A 226 -1.47 1.09 12.82
CA ALA A 226 -0.12 0.52 12.78
C ALA A 226 0.85 1.41 11.99
N ASN A 227 0.44 1.96 10.85
CA ASN A 227 1.23 2.91 10.07
C ASN A 227 1.54 4.20 10.86
N ALA A 228 0.51 4.79 11.47
CA ALA A 228 0.66 6.00 12.29
C ALA A 228 1.60 5.76 13.49
N HIS A 229 1.45 4.62 14.16
CA HIS A 229 2.28 4.22 15.29
C HIS A 229 3.74 3.98 14.86
N ALA A 230 3.98 3.21 13.80
CA ALA A 230 5.32 2.96 13.27
C ALA A 230 6.03 4.28 12.90
N PHE A 231 5.33 5.18 12.21
CA PHE A 231 5.84 6.53 11.96
C PHE A 231 6.14 7.28 13.26
N SER A 232 5.25 7.25 14.25
CA SER A 232 5.49 7.97 15.51
C SER A 232 6.77 7.53 16.25
N VAL A 233 7.11 6.25 16.18
CA VAL A 233 8.36 5.70 16.74
C VAL A 233 9.57 6.22 15.96
N GLN A 234 9.55 6.13 14.63
CA GLN A 234 10.63 6.64 13.78
C GLN A 234 10.80 8.16 13.90
N ALA A 235 9.69 8.89 13.92
CA ALA A 235 9.67 10.35 14.02
C ALA A 235 10.30 10.83 15.32
N LYS A 236 10.05 10.13 16.44
CA LYS A 236 10.70 10.43 17.73
C LYS A 236 12.20 10.13 17.70
N ALA A 237 12.60 8.99 17.12
CA ALA A 237 14.01 8.65 16.96
C ALA A 237 14.76 9.68 16.10
N ASP A 238 14.09 10.21 15.07
CA ASP A 238 14.67 11.18 14.14
C ASP A 238 14.52 12.64 14.59
N GLY A 239 13.93 12.90 15.76
CA GLY A 239 13.74 14.26 16.30
C GLY A 239 12.75 15.13 15.50
N VAL A 240 11.78 14.52 14.83
CA VAL A 240 10.75 15.24 14.06
C VAL A 240 9.80 15.97 15.02
N THR A 241 9.65 17.29 14.85
CA THR A 241 8.76 18.13 15.66
C THR A 241 7.52 18.62 14.91
N ALA A 242 7.54 18.58 13.58
CA ALA A 242 6.39 18.92 12.73
C ALA A 242 6.43 18.11 11.43
N CYS A 243 5.27 17.60 11.01
CA CYS A 243 5.12 16.86 9.76
C CYS A 243 3.71 17.00 9.17
N ASP A 244 3.62 16.78 7.86
CA ASP A 244 2.37 16.78 7.11
C ASP A 244 2.11 15.41 6.50
N VAL A 245 0.92 14.86 6.74
CA VAL A 245 0.52 13.58 6.13
C VAL A 245 -0.10 13.85 4.76
N ALA A 246 0.46 13.29 3.70
CA ALA A 246 -0.12 13.30 2.36
C ALA A 246 -0.93 12.02 2.13
N THR A 247 -2.22 12.22 1.83
CA THR A 247 -3.18 11.14 1.59
C THR A 247 -4.32 11.62 0.69
N VAL A 248 -5.07 10.69 0.09
CA VAL A 248 -6.10 11.04 -0.91
C VAL A 248 -7.37 11.65 -0.30
N GLY A 249 -7.81 12.76 -0.87
CA GLY A 249 -9.15 13.33 -0.76
C GLY A 249 -9.77 13.25 0.64
N VAL A 250 -10.97 12.66 0.71
CA VAL A 250 -11.79 12.59 1.92
C VAL A 250 -11.17 11.77 3.07
N HIS A 251 -10.09 11.03 2.81
CA HIS A 251 -9.38 10.28 3.85
C HIS A 251 -8.53 11.20 4.76
N ALA A 252 -8.18 12.40 4.29
CA ALA A 252 -7.26 13.32 4.94
C ALA A 252 -7.57 13.59 6.42
N ARG A 253 -8.83 13.91 6.76
CA ARG A 253 -9.19 14.19 8.16
C ARG A 253 -8.90 13.01 9.09
N ARG A 254 -9.23 11.78 8.67
CA ARG A 254 -9.01 10.58 9.49
C ARG A 254 -7.52 10.29 9.66
N SER A 255 -6.74 10.34 8.58
CA SER A 255 -5.29 10.15 8.66
C SER A 255 -4.65 11.16 9.61
N ARG A 256 -4.98 12.44 9.48
CA ARG A 256 -4.48 13.48 10.40
C ARG A 256 -4.78 13.16 11.86
N ALA A 257 -6.02 12.73 12.17
CA ALA A 257 -6.43 12.40 13.53
C ALA A 257 -5.63 11.20 14.11
N LEU A 258 -5.41 10.16 13.31
CA LEU A 258 -4.64 8.99 13.72
C LEU A 258 -3.17 9.33 13.96
N PHE A 259 -2.54 10.04 13.03
CA PHE A 259 -1.14 10.45 13.17
C PHE A 259 -0.94 11.41 14.35
N ARG A 260 -1.86 12.36 14.58
CA ARG A 260 -1.85 13.18 15.81
C ARG A 260 -1.90 12.34 17.07
N THR A 261 -2.79 11.35 17.10
CA THR A 261 -2.96 10.46 18.25
C THR A 261 -1.70 9.62 18.50
N ALA A 262 -1.09 9.07 17.45
CA ALA A 262 0.12 8.25 17.55
C ALA A 262 1.35 9.06 17.96
N CYS A 263 1.54 10.23 17.35
CA CYS A 263 2.68 11.10 17.63
C CYS A 263 2.60 11.76 19.01
N GLY A 264 1.38 12.04 19.48
CA GLY A 264 1.15 12.77 20.73
C GLY A 264 1.49 14.27 20.59
N PRO A 265 1.48 15.03 21.70
CA PRO A 265 1.59 16.49 21.67
C PRO A 265 2.97 17.02 21.26
N GLY A 266 4.00 16.18 21.20
CA GLY A 266 5.37 16.58 20.87
C GLY A 266 5.64 16.80 19.37
N ILE A 267 4.71 16.40 18.50
CA ILE A 267 4.85 16.55 17.04
C ILE A 267 3.61 17.24 16.51
N ASN A 268 3.80 18.40 15.87
CA ASN A 268 2.71 19.09 15.18
C ASN A 268 2.39 18.37 13.86
N VAL A 269 1.22 17.74 13.79
CA VAL A 269 0.79 16.98 12.61
C VAL A 269 -0.26 17.76 11.82
N GLY A 270 0.09 18.12 10.59
CA GLY A 270 -0.82 18.62 9.56
C GLY A 270 -1.15 17.55 8.52
N VAL A 271 -1.84 17.94 7.47
CA VAL A 271 -2.28 17.04 6.39
C VAL A 271 -2.42 17.78 5.07
N VAL A 272 -2.14 17.08 3.97
CA VAL A 272 -2.42 17.52 2.60
C VAL A 272 -3.32 16.50 1.94
N ALA A 273 -4.54 16.92 1.57
CA ALA A 273 -5.45 16.11 0.77
C ALA A 273 -5.01 16.15 -0.70
N LEU A 274 -4.51 15.02 -1.19
CA LEU A 274 -4.17 14.78 -2.59
C LEU A 274 -5.42 14.53 -3.42
N TYR A 275 -5.29 14.54 -4.74
CA TYR A 275 -6.37 14.24 -5.66
C TYR A 275 -6.82 12.77 -5.55
N ASP A 276 -8.12 12.57 -5.37
CA ASP A 276 -8.77 11.26 -5.51
C ASP A 276 -9.61 11.25 -6.79
N PRO A 277 -9.21 10.54 -7.87
CA PRO A 277 -9.96 10.53 -9.13
C PRO A 277 -11.38 9.98 -8.98
N PHE A 278 -11.64 9.16 -7.96
CA PHE A 278 -12.93 8.53 -7.72
C PHE A 278 -13.81 9.31 -6.74
N CYS A 279 -13.23 10.21 -5.93
CA CYS A 279 -13.92 10.92 -4.88
C CYS A 279 -13.48 12.40 -4.78
N THR A 280 -13.83 13.18 -5.79
CA THR A 280 -13.70 14.64 -5.80
C THR A 280 -15.00 15.30 -5.37
N ARG A 281 -14.96 16.61 -5.11
CA ARG A 281 -16.15 17.41 -4.75
C ARG A 281 -17.27 17.31 -5.78
N THR A 282 -16.95 17.03 -7.05
CA THR A 282 -17.91 17.08 -8.17
C THR A 282 -18.20 15.73 -8.81
N ASN A 283 -17.53 14.65 -8.38
CA ASN A 283 -17.69 13.34 -9.02
C ASN A 283 -17.89 12.15 -8.06
N TRP A 284 -17.83 12.35 -6.74
CA TRP A 284 -17.93 11.23 -5.79
C TRP A 284 -19.21 10.39 -5.96
N TRP A 285 -20.31 10.98 -6.44
CA TRP A 285 -21.58 10.28 -6.62
C TRP A 285 -21.70 9.53 -7.96
N THR A 286 -20.76 9.70 -8.89
CA THR A 286 -20.83 9.10 -10.23
C THR A 286 -20.32 7.66 -10.28
N SER A 287 -19.63 7.21 -9.22
CA SER A 287 -19.08 5.86 -9.13
C SER A 287 -19.35 5.23 -7.77
N TRP A 288 -19.46 3.90 -7.74
CA TRP A 288 -19.55 3.15 -6.49
C TRP A 288 -18.34 3.40 -5.59
N ARG A 289 -17.14 3.49 -6.16
CA ARG A 289 -15.90 3.74 -5.40
C ARG A 289 -15.94 5.10 -4.71
N GLY A 290 -16.44 6.14 -5.38
CA GLY A 290 -16.65 7.47 -4.77
C GLY A 290 -17.67 7.46 -3.63
N TRP A 291 -18.83 6.82 -3.84
CA TRP A 291 -19.83 6.62 -2.78
C TRP A 291 -19.24 5.88 -1.57
N TYR A 292 -18.54 4.78 -1.81
CA TYR A 292 -17.92 3.98 -0.77
C TYR A 292 -16.86 4.77 0.00
N SER A 293 -15.93 5.45 -0.68
CA SER A 293 -14.91 6.29 -0.04
C SER A 293 -15.52 7.36 0.85
N LEU A 294 -16.54 8.07 0.35
CA LEU A 294 -17.18 9.14 1.11
C LEU A 294 -17.98 8.61 2.29
N LEU A 295 -18.86 7.63 2.07
CA LEU A 295 -19.69 7.05 3.13
C LEU A 295 -18.81 6.39 4.20
N LYS A 296 -17.72 5.73 3.80
CA LYS A 296 -16.75 5.15 4.75
C LYS A 296 -16.12 6.20 5.64
N GLU A 297 -15.87 7.43 5.16
CA GLU A 297 -15.26 8.48 5.99
C GLU A 297 -16.31 9.32 6.75
N VAL A 298 -17.55 9.41 6.24
CA VAL A 298 -18.70 10.06 6.93
C VAL A 298 -19.24 9.17 8.06
N LEU A 299 -19.53 7.91 7.73
CA LEU A 299 -20.01 6.89 8.68
C LEU A 299 -18.87 6.25 9.46
N GLY A 300 -17.63 6.51 9.01
CA GLY A 300 -16.39 5.97 9.51
C GLY A 300 -16.42 5.92 11.01
N ALA A 301 -16.65 4.70 11.49
CA ALA A 301 -16.72 4.36 12.88
C ALA A 301 -15.55 5.03 13.56
N PRO A 302 -15.75 5.57 14.76
CA PRO A 302 -14.61 5.99 15.50
C PRO A 302 -13.80 4.70 15.69
N GLU A 303 -12.61 4.59 15.10
CA GLU A 303 -11.51 3.76 15.63
C GLU A 303 -11.13 4.27 17.06
N ALA A 304 -12.07 4.95 17.75
CA ALA A 304 -12.02 5.37 19.12
C ALA A 304 -11.69 4.16 19.96
N LYS A 305 -10.67 4.40 20.77
CA LYS A 305 -10.13 3.52 21.78
C LYS A 305 -9.21 2.47 21.16
N ALA A 306 -7.98 2.93 20.96
CA ALA A 306 -6.86 2.36 21.70
C ALA A 306 -6.90 0.83 21.76
N VAL A 307 -6.40 0.17 20.72
CA VAL A 307 -5.56 -0.98 21.02
C VAL A 307 -4.33 -0.39 21.70
N ARG A 308 -4.38 -0.26 23.03
CA ARG A 308 -3.18 -0.15 23.85
C ARG A 308 -2.34 -1.33 23.41
N ILE A 309 -1.25 -1.05 22.68
CA ILE A 309 -0.19 -2.02 22.54
C ILE A 309 0.30 -2.20 23.97
N ALA A 310 -0.02 -3.35 24.56
CA ALA A 310 0.69 -3.80 25.75
C ALA A 310 2.17 -3.79 25.35
N ARG A 311 2.97 -3.06 26.12
CA ARG A 311 4.42 -2.93 25.94
C ARG A 311 5.06 -4.30 25.71
#